data_AF-A0A7C8Z950-F1
#
_entry.id   AF-A0A7C8Z950-F1
#
_cell.length_a   1.000
_cell.length_b   1.000
_cell.length_c   1.000
_cell.angle_alpha   90.00
_cell.angle_beta   90.00
_cell.angle_gamma   90.00
#
_symmetry.space_group_name_H-M   'P 1'
#
loop_
_entity.id
_entity.type
_entity.pdbx_description
1 polymer ?
#
loop_
_entity_poly.entity_id
_entity_poly.type
_entity_poly.pdbx_seq_one_letter_code
_entity_poly.pdbx_strand_id
1 'polypeptide(L)'
;TEQDREQAMDPGFLDFSTYEPRIQLYFLLGLVYCAVTPLLLPFIIVFFSFAYLVFRHQIINVYDRKYESAAAFWPDVHLRIVVGLVISQLSLMGLLSTKEVTGIVPTVIALPILTIWFHVFCKGRFQSAFTRFPLQEAMMKDTLERATEPNLNLRAYLRDAYVHPVFKGGELYAPPTLDEEEGVPLVATKRSHKSSKATSCASFEGGALS
;
A
#
# COMPACT_ATOMS: atom_id res chain seq x y z
N THR A 1 12.08 -40.56 -9.54
CA THR A 1 13.47 -40.05 -9.62
C THR A 1 13.57 -38.76 -8.81
N GLU A 2 14.76 -38.17 -8.64
CA GLU A 2 14.90 -36.91 -7.89
C GLU A 2 14.10 -35.75 -8.53
N GLN A 3 14.00 -35.71 -9.86
CA GLN A 3 13.17 -34.74 -10.59
C GLN A 3 11.67 -34.89 -10.27
N ASP A 4 11.17 -36.13 -10.14
CA ASP A 4 9.77 -36.35 -9.76
C ASP A 4 9.47 -35.83 -8.34
N ARG A 5 10.48 -35.81 -7.45
CA ARG A 5 10.32 -35.28 -6.09
C ARG A 5 10.24 -33.76 -6.11
N GLU A 6 11.10 -33.10 -6.87
CA GLU A 6 11.06 -31.64 -7.03
C GLU A 6 9.73 -31.18 -7.63
N GLN A 7 9.24 -31.88 -8.65
CA GLN A 7 7.98 -31.54 -9.30
C GLN A 7 6.76 -31.83 -8.40
N ALA A 8 6.83 -32.85 -7.54
CA ALA A 8 5.80 -33.16 -6.56
C ALA A 8 5.83 -32.24 -5.31
N MET A 9 6.91 -31.49 -5.10
CA MET A 9 7.10 -30.57 -3.99
C MET A 9 6.67 -29.13 -4.30
N ASP A 10 5.98 -28.84 -5.40
CA ASP A 10 5.37 -27.51 -5.63
C ASP A 10 3.95 -27.45 -5.04
N PRO A 11 3.78 -26.94 -3.80
CA PRO A 11 2.47 -26.77 -3.16
C PRO A 11 1.62 -25.66 -3.82
N GLY A 12 2.19 -24.92 -4.79
CA GLY A 12 1.59 -23.74 -5.37
C GLY A 12 1.78 -22.50 -4.49
N PHE A 13 1.14 -21.41 -4.92
CA PHE A 13 1.18 -20.12 -4.26
C PHE A 13 -0.22 -19.68 -3.84
N LEU A 14 -0.29 -18.75 -2.89
CA LEU A 14 -1.56 -18.16 -2.49
C LEU A 14 -2.09 -17.28 -3.64
N ASP A 15 -3.17 -17.74 -4.28
CA ASP A 15 -3.81 -16.99 -5.36
C ASP A 15 -4.59 -15.79 -4.81
N PHE A 16 -3.88 -14.67 -4.68
CA PHE A 16 -4.43 -13.40 -4.24
C PHE A 16 -5.65 -12.96 -5.07
N SER A 17 -5.68 -13.26 -6.37
CA SER A 17 -6.79 -12.90 -7.26
C SER A 17 -8.12 -13.54 -6.82
N THR A 18 -8.06 -14.77 -6.30
CA THR A 18 -9.25 -15.53 -5.92
C THR A 18 -9.64 -15.30 -4.47
N TYR A 19 -8.67 -15.31 -3.55
CA TYR A 19 -8.96 -15.24 -2.12
C TYR A 19 -9.34 -13.83 -1.66
N GLU A 20 -8.69 -12.79 -2.21
CA GLU A 20 -8.93 -11.42 -1.78
C GLU A 20 -10.37 -10.94 -2.01
N PRO A 21 -10.95 -11.04 -3.24
CA PRO A 21 -12.33 -10.61 -3.44
C PRO A 21 -13.33 -11.45 -2.64
N ARG A 22 -13.02 -12.73 -2.38
CA ARG A 22 -13.88 -13.61 -1.56
C ARG A 22 -13.97 -13.12 -0.12
N ILE A 23 -12.84 -12.79 0.49
CA ILE A 23 -12.79 -12.25 1.86
C ILE A 23 -13.50 -10.90 1.93
N GLN A 24 -13.29 -10.02 0.94
CA GLN A 24 -13.95 -8.73 0.86
C GLN A 24 -15.47 -8.85 0.73
N LEU A 25 -15.96 -9.85 -0.01
CA LEU A 25 -17.41 -10.12 -0.11
C LEU A 25 -18.02 -10.50 1.24
N TYR A 26 -17.36 -11.38 2.00
CA TYR A 26 -17.83 -11.75 3.35
C TYR A 26 -17.78 -10.58 4.32
N PHE A 27 -16.76 -9.73 4.19
CA PHE A 27 -16.63 -8.52 4.99
C PHE A 27 -17.74 -7.51 4.68
N LEU A 28 -18.05 -7.29 3.39
CA LEU A 28 -19.18 -6.47 2.95
C LEU A 28 -20.50 -7.01 3.48
N LEU A 29 -20.72 -8.32 3.38
CA LEU A 29 -21.91 -8.97 3.91
C LEU A 29 -22.03 -8.73 5.42
N GLY A 30 -20.93 -8.88 6.18
CA GLY A 30 -20.91 -8.59 7.60
C GLY A 30 -21.24 -7.14 7.93
N LEU A 31 -20.68 -6.18 7.20
CA LEU A 31 -20.96 -4.77 7.41
C LEU A 31 -22.43 -4.42 7.13
N VAL A 32 -23.00 -4.91 6.03
CA VAL A 32 -24.40 -4.62 5.65
C VAL A 32 -25.37 -5.28 6.62
N TYR A 33 -25.15 -6.56 6.95
CA TYR A 33 -26.08 -7.32 7.79
C TYR A 33 -25.91 -7.10 9.29
N CYS A 34 -24.81 -6.48 9.75
CA CYS A 34 -24.63 -6.08 11.16
C CYS A 34 -25.78 -5.21 11.66
N ALA A 35 -26.24 -4.25 10.83
CA ALA A 35 -27.32 -3.34 11.19
C ALA A 35 -28.73 -3.94 10.99
N VAL A 36 -28.89 -4.86 10.04
CA VAL A 36 -30.20 -5.44 9.67
C VAL A 36 -30.55 -6.63 10.56
N THR A 37 -29.62 -7.59 10.69
CA THR A 37 -29.83 -8.87 11.38
C THR A 37 -28.59 -9.22 12.20
N PRO A 38 -28.47 -8.73 13.45
CA PRO A 38 -27.27 -8.92 14.27
C PRO A 38 -27.00 -10.40 14.61
N LEU A 39 -27.99 -11.28 14.47
CA LEU A 39 -27.84 -12.72 14.66
C LEU A 39 -26.82 -13.36 13.70
N LEU A 40 -26.56 -12.74 12.55
CA LEU A 40 -25.60 -13.26 11.56
C LEU A 40 -24.13 -12.97 11.94
N LEU A 41 -23.91 -11.95 12.77
CA LEU A 41 -22.58 -11.48 13.20
C LEU A 41 -21.73 -12.54 13.92
N PRO A 42 -22.24 -13.32 14.91
CA PRO A 42 -21.45 -14.38 15.54
C PRO A 42 -20.98 -15.44 14.54
N PHE A 43 -21.80 -15.79 13.54
CA PHE A 43 -21.41 -16.76 12.51
C PHE A 43 -20.24 -16.25 11.65
N ILE A 44 -20.27 -14.96 11.28
CA ILE A 44 -19.18 -14.33 10.53
C ILE A 44 -17.90 -14.27 11.37
N ILE A 45 -17.99 -13.96 12.66
CA ILE A 45 -16.81 -13.95 13.54
C ILE A 45 -16.19 -15.34 13.65
N VAL A 46 -17.00 -16.38 13.84
CA VAL A 46 -16.51 -17.77 13.90
C VAL A 46 -15.85 -18.16 12.58
N PHE A 47 -16.47 -17.81 11.45
CA PHE A 47 -15.91 -18.04 10.12
C PHE A 47 -14.53 -17.37 9.97
N PHE A 48 -14.40 -16.07 10.27
CA PHE A 48 -13.12 -15.36 10.17
C PHE A 48 -12.08 -15.89 11.14
N SER A 49 -12.48 -16.32 12.34
CA SER A 49 -11.58 -16.93 13.32
C SER A 49 -10.99 -18.23 12.81
N PHE A 50 -11.82 -19.11 12.24
CA PHE A 50 -11.36 -20.37 11.67
C PHE A 50 -10.53 -20.14 10.39
N ALA A 51 -10.97 -19.23 9.53
CA ALA A 51 -10.21 -18.84 8.34
C ALA A 51 -8.81 -18.32 8.71
N TYR A 52 -8.69 -17.49 9.74
CA TYR A 52 -7.40 -17.01 10.24
C TYR A 52 -6.48 -18.16 10.65
N LEU A 53 -6.99 -19.13 11.41
CA LEU A 53 -6.20 -20.29 11.85
C LEU A 53 -5.73 -21.15 10.65
N VAL A 54 -6.63 -21.44 9.71
CA VAL A 54 -6.32 -22.23 8.51
C VAL A 54 -5.31 -21.51 7.63
N PHE A 55 -5.55 -20.24 7.28
CA PHE A 55 -4.63 -19.48 6.44
C PHE A 55 -3.27 -19.29 7.12
N ARG A 56 -3.24 -19.05 8.44
CA ARG A 56 -1.97 -18.97 9.19
C ARG A 56 -1.19 -20.28 9.09
N HIS A 57 -1.85 -21.42 9.25
CA HIS A 57 -1.20 -22.73 9.13
C HIS A 57 -0.68 -22.98 7.70
N GLN A 58 -1.48 -22.66 6.69
CA GLN A 58 -1.11 -22.83 5.28
C GLN A 58 0.05 -21.92 4.87
N ILE A 59 0.08 -20.67 5.32
CA ILE A 59 1.16 -19.72 5.03
C ILE A 59 2.49 -20.18 5.64
N ILE A 60 2.47 -20.81 6.82
CA ILE A 60 3.71 -21.26 7.49
C ILE A 60 4.23 -22.58 6.89
N ASN A 61 3.33 -23.51 6.58
CA ASN A 61 3.73 -24.90 6.28
C ASN A 61 3.70 -25.27 4.81
N VAL A 62 2.90 -24.58 3.99
CA VAL A 62 2.56 -25.04 2.64
C VAL A 62 2.92 -23.99 1.60
N TYR A 63 2.37 -22.78 1.67
CA TYR A 63 2.49 -21.84 0.55
C TYR A 63 3.87 -21.22 0.42
N ASP A 64 4.41 -21.26 -0.81
CA ASP A 64 5.61 -20.50 -1.17
C ASP A 64 5.25 -19.13 -1.75
N ARG A 65 6.01 -18.10 -1.36
CA ARG A 65 5.78 -16.71 -1.76
C ARG A 65 6.54 -16.40 -3.05
N LYS A 66 5.88 -16.56 -4.20
CA LYS A 66 6.46 -16.25 -5.52
C LYS A 66 6.71 -14.75 -5.75
N TYR A 67 5.94 -13.88 -5.10
CA TYR A 67 6.02 -12.43 -5.26
C TYR A 67 6.02 -11.74 -3.89
N GLU A 68 6.94 -10.81 -3.69
CA GLU A 68 7.02 -9.97 -2.50
C GLU A 68 6.64 -8.54 -2.83
N SER A 69 5.42 -8.14 -2.47
CA SER A 69 4.89 -6.79 -2.73
C SER A 69 4.96 -5.86 -1.52
N ALA A 70 5.52 -6.30 -0.40
CA ALA A 70 5.63 -5.56 0.86
C ALA A 70 4.30 -4.87 1.30
N ALA A 71 3.16 -5.55 1.10
CA ALA A 71 1.81 -5.06 1.40
C ALA A 71 1.40 -3.77 0.65
N ALA A 72 1.97 -3.49 -0.52
CA ALA A 72 1.61 -2.34 -1.36
C ALA A 72 0.13 -2.33 -1.79
N PHE A 73 -0.58 -3.46 -1.72
CA PHE A 73 -2.02 -3.58 -2.02
C PHE A 73 -2.94 -3.05 -0.90
N TRP A 74 -2.41 -2.74 0.29
CA TRP A 74 -3.21 -2.30 1.43
C TRP A 74 -4.09 -1.06 1.19
N PRO A 75 -3.62 0.00 0.49
CA PRO A 75 -4.46 1.15 0.18
C PRO A 75 -5.73 0.79 -0.62
N ASP A 76 -5.62 -0.21 -1.51
CA ASP A 76 -6.75 -0.68 -2.32
C ASP A 76 -7.77 -1.46 -1.47
N VAL A 77 -7.27 -2.33 -0.57
CA VAL A 77 -8.12 -3.06 0.39
C VAL A 77 -8.84 -2.10 1.32
N HIS A 78 -8.14 -1.09 1.84
CA HIS A 78 -8.73 -0.06 2.69
C HIS A 78 -9.82 0.72 1.97
N LEU A 79 -9.62 1.11 0.71
CA LEU A 79 -10.64 1.77 -0.10
C LEU A 79 -11.90 0.90 -0.23
N ARG A 80 -11.75 -0.40 -0.52
CA ARG A 80 -12.89 -1.32 -0.68
C ARG A 80 -13.65 -1.52 0.64
N ILE A 81 -12.95 -1.57 1.77
CA ILE A 81 -13.54 -1.59 3.11
C ILE A 81 -14.37 -0.32 3.37
N VAL A 82 -13.83 0.86 3.05
CA VAL A 82 -14.55 2.14 3.20
C VAL A 82 -15.78 2.17 2.30
N VAL A 83 -15.69 1.71 1.05
CA VAL A 83 -16.85 1.59 0.16
C VAL A 83 -17.90 0.67 0.76
N GLY A 84 -17.51 -0.49 1.31
CA GLY A 84 -18.44 -1.39 1.98
C GLY A 84 -19.11 -0.77 3.22
N LEU A 85 -18.39 0.06 3.96
CA LEU A 85 -18.93 0.80 5.10
C LEU A 85 -19.95 1.87 4.66
N VAL A 86 -19.67 2.60 3.58
CA VAL A 86 -20.62 3.56 2.99
C VAL A 86 -21.87 2.83 2.50
N ILE A 87 -21.73 1.68 1.84
CA ILE A 87 -22.88 0.85 1.42
C ILE A 87 -23.72 0.43 2.64
N SER A 88 -23.08 -0.04 3.72
CA SER A 88 -23.77 -0.40 4.97
C SER A 88 -24.55 0.78 5.57
N GLN A 89 -23.98 1.98 5.58
CA GLN A 89 -24.65 3.19 6.06
C GLN A 89 -25.83 3.58 5.17
N LEU A 90 -25.71 3.44 3.85
CA LEU A 90 -26.80 3.67 2.91
C LEU A 90 -27.93 2.64 3.11
N SER A 91 -27.60 1.37 3.34
CA SER A 91 -28.58 0.34 3.68
C SER A 91 -29.29 0.64 5.00
N LEU A 92 -28.55 1.08 6.03
CA LEU A 92 -29.11 1.52 7.31
C LEU A 92 -30.03 2.73 7.13
N MET A 93 -29.64 3.72 6.33
CA MET A 93 -30.47 4.87 5.99
C MET A 93 -31.76 4.43 5.28
N GLY A 94 -31.68 3.50 4.34
CA GLY A 94 -32.85 2.91 3.67
C GLY A 94 -33.80 2.22 4.64
N LEU A 95 -33.27 1.44 5.59
CA LEU A 95 -34.07 0.76 6.61
C LEU A 95 -34.73 1.76 7.57
N LEU A 96 -33.97 2.76 8.06
CA LEU A 96 -34.49 3.76 8.98
C LEU A 96 -35.48 4.71 8.31
N SER A 97 -35.41 4.95 7.00
CA SER A 97 -36.41 5.73 6.27
C SER A 97 -37.83 5.16 6.39
N THR A 98 -37.95 3.83 6.59
CA THR A 98 -39.25 3.17 6.80
C THR A 98 -39.80 3.32 8.23
N LYS A 99 -38.96 3.75 9.18
CA LYS A 99 -39.35 3.98 10.58
C LYS A 99 -39.36 5.49 10.81
N GLU A 100 -40.49 6.07 11.18
CA GLU A 100 -40.62 7.52 11.39
C GLU A 100 -39.87 7.99 12.66
N VAL A 101 -38.53 7.96 12.64
CA VAL A 101 -37.67 8.37 13.75
C VAL A 101 -36.88 9.62 13.37
N THR A 102 -37.54 10.77 13.51
CA THR A 102 -37.03 12.08 13.09
C THR A 102 -35.73 12.50 13.79
N GLY A 103 -35.49 12.02 15.02
CA GLY A 103 -34.31 12.38 15.81
C GLY A 103 -32.98 11.78 15.30
N ILE A 104 -33.03 10.69 14.54
CA ILE A 104 -31.84 9.92 14.14
C ILE A 104 -31.32 10.34 12.75
N VAL A 105 -32.16 11.02 11.96
CA VAL A 105 -31.86 11.48 10.59
C VAL A 105 -30.55 12.28 10.47
N PRO A 106 -30.30 13.34 11.28
CA PRO A 106 -29.07 14.12 11.15
C PRO A 106 -27.82 13.29 11.47
N THR A 107 -27.92 12.36 12.43
CA THR A 107 -26.82 11.44 12.76
C THR A 107 -26.53 10.52 11.58
N VAL A 108 -27.54 9.85 11.01
CA VAL A 108 -27.38 8.91 9.90
C VAL A 108 -26.78 9.58 8.66
N ILE A 109 -27.12 10.84 8.39
CA ILE A 109 -26.54 11.62 7.28
C ILE A 109 -25.09 12.04 7.59
N ALA A 110 -24.76 12.33 8.84
CA ALA A 110 -23.40 12.71 9.24
C ALA A 110 -22.40 11.54 9.11
N LEU A 111 -22.84 10.28 9.32
CA LEU A 111 -21.99 9.09 9.23
C LEU A 111 -21.23 8.94 7.88
N PRO A 112 -21.91 8.93 6.70
CA PRO A 112 -21.21 8.79 5.42
C PRO A 112 -20.26 9.95 5.13
N ILE A 113 -20.64 11.17 5.49
CA ILE A 113 -19.79 12.36 5.34
C ILE A 113 -18.50 12.18 6.16
N LEU A 114 -18.63 11.78 7.42
CA LEU A 114 -17.50 11.54 8.31
C LEU A 114 -16.61 10.41 7.78
N THR A 115 -17.18 9.32 7.25
CA THR A 115 -16.36 8.23 6.69
C THR A 115 -15.60 8.63 5.43
N ILE A 116 -16.20 9.43 4.55
CA ILE A 116 -15.52 9.92 3.34
C ILE A 116 -14.40 10.89 3.75
N TRP A 117 -14.67 11.79 4.69
CA TRP A 117 -13.67 12.71 5.23
C TRP A 117 -12.49 11.95 5.86
N PHE A 118 -12.79 10.94 6.69
CA PHE A 118 -11.80 10.06 7.30
C PHE A 118 -10.96 9.34 6.24
N HIS A 119 -11.59 8.81 5.18
CA HIS A 119 -10.86 8.17 4.08
C HIS A 119 -9.91 9.15 3.37
N VAL A 120 -10.35 10.37 3.07
CA VAL A 120 -9.49 11.40 2.45
C VAL A 120 -8.32 11.76 3.36
N PHE A 121 -8.56 11.88 4.67
CA PHE A 121 -7.51 12.11 5.66
C PHE A 121 -6.49 10.95 5.69
N CYS A 122 -6.95 9.71 5.76
CA CYS A 122 -6.09 8.54 5.76
C CYS A 122 -5.29 8.41 4.45
N LYS A 123 -5.94 8.71 3.32
CA LYS A 123 -5.30 8.71 2.00
C LYS A 123 -4.17 9.73 1.94
N GLY A 124 -4.41 10.97 2.37
CA GLY A 124 -3.37 12.01 2.39
C GLY A 124 -2.22 11.69 3.35
N ARG A 125 -2.52 11.11 4.52
CA ARG A 125 -1.51 10.90 5.58
C ARG A 125 -0.70 9.62 5.47
N PHE A 126 -1.30 8.52 5.01
CA PHE A 126 -0.71 7.19 5.07
C PHE A 126 -0.39 6.58 3.71
N GLN A 127 -1.12 6.95 2.63
CA GLN A 127 -0.87 6.36 1.31
C GLN A 127 0.55 6.63 0.80
N SER A 128 1.15 7.77 1.16
CA SER A 128 2.53 8.08 0.75
C SER A 128 3.54 7.05 1.26
N ALA A 129 3.28 6.39 2.41
CA ALA A 129 4.19 5.37 2.94
C ALA A 129 4.18 4.07 2.12
N PHE A 130 3.05 3.75 1.46
CA PHE A 130 2.91 2.55 0.64
C PHE A 130 3.33 2.76 -0.82
N THR A 131 3.30 4.01 -1.29
CA THR A 131 3.55 4.36 -2.70
C THR A 131 4.92 4.96 -2.94
N ARG A 132 5.53 5.59 -1.93
CA ARG A 132 6.82 6.26 -2.06
C ARG A 132 7.77 5.74 -1.00
N PHE A 133 8.97 5.37 -1.43
CA PHE A 133 10.04 5.00 -0.53
C PHE A 133 10.82 6.26 -0.10
N PRO A 134 10.92 6.58 1.20
CA PRO A 134 11.61 7.78 1.65
C PRO A 134 13.13 7.64 1.49
N LEU A 135 13.79 8.70 0.99
CA LEU A 135 15.24 8.70 0.73
C LEU A 135 16.08 8.50 1.99
N GLN A 136 15.58 8.91 3.16
CA GLN A 136 16.26 8.71 4.43
C GLN A 136 16.43 7.22 4.76
N GLU A 137 15.38 6.41 4.55
CA GLU A 137 15.42 4.96 4.76
C GLU A 137 16.31 4.28 3.72
N ALA A 138 16.29 4.75 2.47
CA ALA A 138 17.19 4.29 1.43
C ALA A 138 18.66 4.47 1.82
N MET A 139 19.04 5.70 2.20
CA MET A 139 20.41 6.01 2.62
C MET A 139 20.82 5.23 3.88
N MET A 140 19.92 5.07 4.85
CA MET A 140 20.20 4.30 6.06
C MET A 140 20.44 2.82 5.73
N LYS A 141 19.63 2.23 4.84
CA LYS A 141 19.82 0.86 4.36
C LYS A 141 21.13 0.70 3.60
N ASP A 142 21.43 1.62 2.66
CA ASP A 142 22.66 1.59 1.87
C ASP A 142 23.91 1.67 2.75
N THR A 143 23.89 2.53 3.78
CA THR A 143 25.00 2.66 4.74
C THR A 143 25.19 1.42 5.62
N LEU A 144 24.08 0.80 6.05
CA LEU A 144 24.11 -0.43 6.82
C LEU A 144 24.62 -1.62 5.99
N GLU A 145 24.17 -1.75 4.74
CA GLU A 145 24.64 -2.77 3.81
C GLU A 145 26.13 -2.60 3.52
N ARG A 146 26.60 -1.37 3.30
CA ARG A 146 28.03 -1.08 3.10
C ARG A 146 28.89 -1.42 4.31
N ALA A 147 28.36 -1.28 5.52
CA ALA A 147 29.05 -1.67 6.75
C ALA A 147 29.07 -3.19 6.96
N THR A 148 28.00 -3.88 6.55
CA THR A 148 27.84 -5.33 6.72
C THR A 148 28.68 -6.11 5.69
N GLU A 149 28.64 -5.67 4.43
CA GLU A 149 29.31 -6.33 3.29
C GLU A 149 30.14 -5.32 2.46
N PRO A 150 31.32 -4.89 2.96
CA PRO A 150 32.08 -3.83 2.32
C PRO A 150 32.67 -4.20 0.95
N ASN A 151 32.83 -5.50 0.66
CA ASN A 151 33.46 -6.02 -0.56
C ASN A 151 32.44 -6.54 -1.60
N LEU A 152 31.15 -6.24 -1.45
CA LEU A 152 30.11 -6.71 -2.37
C LEU A 152 30.22 -6.01 -3.74
N ASN A 153 30.49 -6.78 -4.79
CA ASN A 153 30.54 -6.29 -6.17
C ASN A 153 29.13 -6.21 -6.78
N LEU A 154 28.44 -5.08 -6.59
CA LEU A 154 27.05 -4.90 -7.02
C LEU A 154 26.87 -5.05 -8.55
N ARG A 155 27.83 -4.58 -9.36
CA ARG A 155 27.79 -4.70 -10.83
C ARG A 155 27.77 -6.17 -11.28
N ALA A 156 28.57 -7.01 -10.64
CA ALA A 156 28.59 -8.45 -10.94
C ALA A 156 27.30 -9.13 -10.47
N TYR A 157 26.80 -8.78 -9.28
CA TYR A 157 25.56 -9.33 -8.72
C TYR A 157 24.32 -9.02 -9.58
N LEU A 158 24.23 -7.81 -10.12
CA LEU A 158 23.05 -7.36 -10.89
C LEU A 158 23.10 -7.69 -12.39
N ARG A 159 24.25 -8.10 -12.93
CA ARG A 159 24.46 -8.27 -14.38
C ARG A 159 23.42 -9.18 -15.04
N ASP A 160 23.11 -10.31 -14.40
CA ASP A 160 22.25 -11.36 -14.96
C ASP A 160 20.85 -11.41 -14.32
N ALA A 161 20.53 -10.46 -13.43
CA ALA A 161 19.31 -10.50 -12.62
C ALA A 161 18.03 -10.45 -13.48
N TYR A 162 18.00 -9.54 -14.47
CA TYR A 162 16.85 -9.27 -15.35
C TYR A 162 16.98 -9.86 -16.75
N VAL A 163 17.92 -10.79 -16.95
CA VAL A 163 18.01 -11.57 -18.19
C VAL A 163 16.83 -12.54 -18.27
N HIS A 164 16.21 -12.65 -19.45
CA HIS A 164 15.09 -13.55 -19.66
C HIS A 164 15.47 -14.99 -19.26
N PRO A 165 14.59 -15.77 -18.58
CA PRO A 165 14.94 -17.07 -18.04
C PRO A 165 15.56 -18.05 -19.05
N VAL A 166 15.14 -17.99 -20.33
CA VAL A 166 15.67 -18.83 -21.42
C VAL A 166 17.15 -18.53 -21.73
N PHE A 167 17.62 -17.31 -21.47
CA PHE A 167 19.00 -16.90 -21.75
C PHE A 167 19.90 -16.97 -20.50
N LYS A 168 19.36 -17.32 -19.33
CA LYS A 168 20.18 -17.52 -18.12
C LYS A 168 21.08 -18.73 -18.30
N GLY A 169 22.40 -18.53 -18.19
CA GLY A 169 23.40 -19.60 -18.33
C GLY A 169 23.93 -19.83 -19.76
N GLY A 170 23.50 -19.05 -20.75
CA GLY A 170 24.11 -19.05 -22.08
C GLY A 170 25.16 -17.94 -22.22
N GLU A 171 26.35 -18.26 -22.72
CA GLU A 171 27.41 -17.28 -23.09
C GLU A 171 27.03 -16.36 -24.28
N LEU A 172 25.74 -16.14 -24.55
CA LEU A 172 25.30 -15.65 -25.85
C LEU A 172 25.28 -14.12 -26.01
N TYR A 173 25.56 -13.36 -24.95
CA TYR A 173 25.76 -11.93 -25.08
C TYR A 173 26.46 -11.39 -23.85
N ALA A 174 27.77 -11.15 -23.94
CA ALA A 174 28.40 -10.15 -23.08
C ALA A 174 28.04 -8.78 -23.69
N PRO A 175 27.06 -8.03 -23.13
CA PRO A 175 26.91 -6.65 -23.53
C PRO A 175 28.26 -5.96 -23.31
N PRO A 176 28.71 -5.09 -24.25
CA PRO A 176 29.94 -4.34 -24.05
C PRO A 176 29.85 -3.64 -22.71
N THR A 177 30.93 -3.68 -21.94
CA THR A 177 31.03 -2.88 -20.73
C THR A 177 30.82 -1.44 -21.15
N LEU A 178 29.64 -0.88 -20.85
CA LEU A 178 29.46 0.56 -20.88
C LEU A 178 30.34 1.11 -19.76
N ASP A 179 31.61 1.32 -20.08
CA ASP A 179 32.58 2.00 -19.24
C ASP A 179 32.41 3.53 -19.33
N GLU A 180 31.19 4.01 -19.62
CA GLU A 180 30.88 5.43 -19.84
C GLU A 180 30.11 6.10 -18.68
N GLU A 181 29.86 5.44 -17.55
CA GLU A 181 29.24 6.11 -16.38
C GLU A 181 30.23 6.70 -15.36
N GLU A 182 31.54 6.52 -15.54
CA GLU A 182 32.54 7.27 -14.75
C GLU A 182 32.61 8.77 -15.13
N GLY A 183 31.83 9.19 -16.14
CA GLY A 183 31.79 10.55 -16.66
C GLY A 183 30.44 11.25 -16.60
N VAL A 184 29.40 10.73 -15.93
CA VAL A 184 28.18 11.50 -15.72
C VAL A 184 28.41 12.44 -14.55
N PRO A 185 28.58 13.77 -14.74
CA PRO A 185 28.69 14.68 -13.62
C PRO A 185 27.40 14.55 -12.82
N LEU A 186 27.51 14.25 -11.52
CA LEU A 186 26.41 14.38 -10.58
C LEU A 186 25.83 15.78 -10.77
N VAL A 187 24.66 15.86 -11.41
CA VAL A 187 24.00 17.14 -11.65
C VAL A 187 23.62 17.67 -10.30
N ALA A 188 24.39 18.64 -9.81
CA ALA A 188 24.09 19.34 -8.58
C ALA A 188 22.70 19.99 -8.76
N THR A 189 21.68 19.39 -8.14
CA THR A 189 20.36 20.01 -8.08
C THR A 189 20.50 21.25 -7.21
N LYS A 190 20.68 22.40 -7.86
CA LYS A 190 20.69 23.71 -7.20
C LYS A 190 19.31 23.94 -6.60
N ARG A 191 19.15 23.63 -5.31
CA ARG A 191 17.97 24.02 -4.55
C ARG A 191 17.94 25.54 -4.52
N SER A 192 17.11 26.14 -5.36
CA SER A 192 16.82 27.57 -5.32
C SER A 192 16.05 27.85 -4.03
N HIS A 193 16.79 28.12 -2.95
CA HIS A 193 16.21 28.79 -1.80
C HIS A 193 15.86 30.21 -2.24
N LYS A 194 14.58 30.42 -2.58
CA LYS A 194 14.00 31.75 -2.74
C LYS A 194 13.99 32.38 -1.34
N SER A 195 15.12 32.95 -0.95
CA SER A 195 15.20 33.89 0.16
C SER A 195 14.37 35.09 -0.22
N SER A 196 13.17 35.19 0.34
CA SER A 196 12.37 36.41 0.29
C SER A 196 13.09 37.46 1.15
N LYS A 197 14.07 38.15 0.55
CA LYS A 197 14.52 39.45 1.01
C LYS A 197 13.33 40.40 0.86
N ALA A 198 12.76 40.79 1.99
CA ALA A 198 11.87 41.94 2.07
C ALA A 198 12.68 43.17 1.64
N THR A 199 12.41 43.67 0.43
CA THR A 199 12.95 44.94 -0.05
C THR A 199 12.04 46.06 0.42
N SER A 200 12.62 46.94 1.21
CA SER A 200 12.09 48.26 1.55
C SER A 200 11.92 49.15 0.31
N CYS A 201 11.01 50.12 0.46
CA CYS A 201 11.10 51.51 0.01
C CYS A 201 10.17 51.94 -1.14
N ALA A 202 9.18 52.77 -0.80
CA ALA A 202 8.95 54.14 -1.32
C ALA A 202 7.55 54.60 -0.88
N SER A 203 7.45 55.46 0.15
CA SER A 203 7.28 56.92 0.05
C SER A 203 5.83 57.37 -0.26
N PHE A 204 5.17 58.01 0.72
CA PHE A 204 4.48 59.28 0.50
C PHE A 204 4.18 60.03 1.80
N GLU A 205 4.21 61.36 1.68
CA GLU A 205 4.18 62.44 2.67
C GLU A 205 2.94 62.51 3.58
N GLY A 206 3.08 63.19 4.73
CA GLY A 206 1.95 63.62 5.55
C GLY A 206 2.37 64.24 6.88
N GLY A 207 2.53 65.56 6.91
CA GLY A 207 3.08 66.37 8.00
C GLY A 207 2.36 66.26 9.36
N ALA A 208 3.16 66.46 10.41
CA ALA A 208 2.72 66.82 11.76
C ALA A 208 3.44 68.12 12.15
N LEU A 209 2.67 69.20 12.34
CA LEU A 209 3.06 70.37 13.09
C LEU A 209 1.79 71.08 13.58
N SER A 210 1.68 71.15 14.92
CA SER A 210 0.74 71.95 15.74
C SER A 210 -0.68 71.43 15.91
#